data_AF-A0A6I0EDB1-F1
#
_entry.id   AF-A0A6I0EDB1-F1
#
_cell.length_a   1.000
_cell.length_b   1.000
_cell.length_c   1.000
_cell.angle_alpha   90.00
_cell.angle_beta   90.00
_cell.angle_gamma   90.00
#
_symmetry.space_group_name_H-M   'P 1'
#
loop_
_entity.id
_entity.type
_entity.pdbx_description
1 polymer ?
#
loop_
_entity_poly.entity_id
_entity_poly.type
_entity_poly.pdbx_seq_one_letter_code
_entity_poly.pdbx_strand_id
1 'polypeptide(L)'
;MMVYLNPFAATIPSKNWFYCWLTRLLLERVTYFALKQSIVAYGQPAPLQIELSERGRFSYGQLRAYYDWLKLKSMAGQNKLPLGDISWDVMSHDHFEVHPNERRPGLQLADAVAGAFLRACDVNQIGQRDVQAAKLLKPVMTGDPSAGMVHGFSVKLMPKWGIANLTREQQQVFRFYGYPLPQWWMPKHR
;
A
#
# COMPACT_ATOMS: atom_id res chain seq x y z
N MET A 1 11.77 -16.46 14.50
CA MET A 1 11.10 -15.59 13.50
C MET A 1 12.04 -14.42 13.21
N MET A 2 12.74 -14.44 12.08
CA MET A 2 13.78 -13.46 11.77
C MET A 2 13.10 -12.23 11.15
N VAL A 3 13.03 -11.13 11.90
CA VAL A 3 12.44 -9.86 11.44
C VAL A 3 13.35 -9.28 10.37
N TYR A 4 12.87 -9.16 9.14
CA TYR A 4 13.59 -8.48 8.07
C TYR A 4 13.81 -7.01 8.44
N LEU A 5 15.07 -6.61 8.60
CA LEU A 5 15.45 -5.25 9.00
C LEU A 5 15.73 -4.43 7.75
N ASN A 6 14.84 -3.49 7.43
CA ASN A 6 15.02 -2.58 6.30
C ASN A 6 15.82 -1.34 6.76
N PRO A 7 17.09 -1.18 6.36
CA PRO A 7 17.94 -0.09 6.85
C PRO A 7 17.42 1.30 6.47
N PHE A 8 16.75 1.44 5.32
CA PHE A 8 16.14 2.71 4.93
C PHE A 8 14.96 3.07 5.83
N ALA A 9 14.16 2.07 6.21
CA ALA A 9 13.00 2.28 7.06
C ALA A 9 13.39 2.44 8.55
N ALA A 10 14.50 1.84 8.99
CA ALA A 10 15.04 1.98 10.34
C ALA A 10 15.62 3.38 10.65
N THR A 11 15.88 4.21 9.63
CA THR A 11 16.32 5.61 9.84
C THR A 11 15.22 6.56 10.31
N ILE A 12 13.96 6.11 10.33
CA ILE A 12 12.81 6.90 10.78
C ILE A 12 12.57 6.59 12.27
N PRO A 13 12.63 7.58 13.17
CA PRO A 13 12.48 7.38 14.62
C PRO A 13 11.00 7.13 14.96
N SER A 14 10.54 5.89 14.75
CA SER A 14 9.16 5.48 14.97
C SER A 14 9.11 4.09 15.60
N LYS A 15 8.35 3.94 16.69
CA LYS A 15 8.06 2.61 17.28
C LYS A 15 7.22 1.75 16.31
N ASN A 16 6.56 2.39 15.32
CA ASN A 16 5.68 1.78 14.33
C ASN A 16 6.24 1.92 12.89
N TRP A 17 7.57 1.99 12.72
CA TRP A 17 8.20 2.33 11.43
C TRP A 17 7.75 1.43 10.27
N PHE A 18 7.53 0.14 10.53
CA PHE A 18 7.10 -0.81 9.51
C PHE A 18 5.70 -0.47 8.98
N TYR A 19 4.78 -0.15 9.88
CA TYR A 19 3.43 0.28 9.52
C TYR A 19 3.46 1.62 8.80
N CYS A 20 4.21 2.61 9.31
CA CYS A 20 4.41 3.89 8.62
C CYS A 20 4.90 3.69 7.17
N TRP A 21 5.85 2.77 6.98
CA TRP A 21 6.37 2.45 5.65
C TRP A 21 5.35 1.75 4.76
N LEU A 22 4.64 0.73 5.26
CA LEU A 22 3.59 0.04 4.50
C LEU A 22 2.46 0.98 4.11
N THR A 23 1.97 1.79 5.05
CA THR A 23 0.88 2.73 4.79
C THR A 23 1.32 3.84 3.85
N ARG A 24 2.58 4.30 3.91
CA ARG A 24 3.14 5.18 2.86
C ARG A 24 3.02 4.54 1.48
N LEU A 25 3.50 3.32 1.29
CA LEU A 25 3.49 2.66 -0.02
C LEU A 25 2.08 2.47 -0.57
N LEU A 26 1.10 2.22 0.32
CA LEU A 26 -0.31 2.13 -0.04
C LEU A 26 -0.84 3.51 -0.45
N LEU A 27 -0.63 4.53 0.39
CA LEU A 27 -1.14 5.88 0.14
C LEU A 27 -0.55 6.52 -1.11
N GLU A 28 0.72 6.28 -1.46
CA GLU A 28 1.30 6.71 -2.74
C GLU A 28 0.42 6.33 -3.95
N ARG A 29 -0.24 5.15 -3.89
CA ARG A 29 -1.12 4.67 -4.98
C ARG A 29 -2.56 5.13 -4.79
N VAL A 30 -3.08 5.05 -3.58
CA VAL A 30 -4.46 5.46 -3.27
C VAL A 30 -4.67 6.96 -3.53
N THR A 31 -3.75 7.82 -3.09
CA THR A 31 -3.88 9.28 -3.28
C THR A 31 -3.70 9.66 -4.75
N TYR A 32 -2.82 8.96 -5.48
CA TYR A 32 -2.68 9.18 -6.92
C TYR A 32 -3.97 8.79 -7.67
N PHE A 33 -4.57 7.64 -7.34
CA PHE A 33 -5.85 7.23 -7.88
C PHE A 33 -6.95 8.26 -7.57
N ALA A 34 -7.06 8.65 -6.29
CA ALA A 34 -8.06 9.60 -5.83
C ALA A 34 -7.94 10.96 -6.52
N LEU A 35 -6.72 11.49 -6.69
CA LEU A 35 -6.47 12.74 -7.41
C LEU A 35 -6.90 12.65 -8.87
N LYS A 36 -6.52 11.58 -9.58
CA LYS A 36 -6.93 11.40 -10.98
C LYS A 36 -8.44 11.27 -11.11
N GLN A 37 -9.05 10.50 -10.24
CA GLN A 37 -10.50 10.32 -10.24
C GLN A 37 -11.25 11.61 -9.89
N SER A 38 -10.76 12.40 -8.94
CA SER A 38 -11.40 13.66 -8.55
C SER A 38 -11.34 14.71 -9.65
N ILE A 39 -10.21 14.79 -10.37
CA ILE A 39 -10.09 15.68 -11.54
C ILE A 39 -11.10 15.27 -12.61
N VAL A 40 -11.25 13.97 -12.90
CA VAL A 40 -12.23 13.49 -13.89
C VAL A 40 -13.66 13.76 -13.45
N ALA A 41 -13.99 13.53 -12.17
CA ALA A 41 -15.36 13.64 -11.67
C ALA A 41 -15.79 15.08 -11.38
N TYR A 42 -14.88 15.91 -10.87
CA TYR A 42 -15.19 17.23 -10.31
C TYR A 42 -14.42 18.38 -10.94
N GLY A 43 -13.49 18.11 -11.86
CA GLY A 43 -12.62 19.13 -12.48
C GLY A 43 -11.53 19.68 -11.56
N GLN A 44 -11.43 19.19 -10.32
CA GLN A 44 -10.46 19.67 -9.32
C GLN A 44 -10.07 18.58 -8.32
N PRO A 45 -8.95 18.74 -7.58
CA PRO A 45 -8.61 17.88 -6.45
C PRO A 45 -9.72 17.90 -5.39
N ALA A 46 -10.11 16.73 -4.90
CA ALA A 46 -11.06 16.59 -3.79
C ALA A 46 -10.39 15.88 -2.60
N PRO A 47 -10.58 16.35 -1.36
CA PRO A 47 -9.99 15.72 -0.18
C PRO A 47 -10.42 14.25 -0.03
N LEU A 48 -9.44 13.39 0.28
CA LEU A 48 -9.65 11.97 0.53
C LEU A 48 -9.89 11.73 2.03
N GLN A 49 -10.99 11.06 2.36
CA GLN A 49 -11.20 10.52 3.70
C GLN A 49 -10.51 9.16 3.85
N ILE A 50 -9.71 9.02 4.91
CA ILE A 50 -8.94 7.82 5.21
C ILE A 50 -9.41 7.27 6.56
N GLU A 51 -9.95 6.06 6.52
CA GLU A 51 -10.35 5.32 7.70
C GLU A 51 -9.37 4.19 7.98
N LEU A 52 -8.91 4.10 9.24
CA LEU A 52 -8.03 3.06 9.70
C LEU A 52 -8.74 2.19 10.73
N SER A 53 -8.53 0.88 10.63
CA SER A 53 -8.95 -0.05 11.68
C SER A 53 -8.16 0.20 12.96
N GLU A 54 -8.87 0.27 14.08
CA GLU A 54 -8.28 0.31 15.43
C GLU A 54 -7.45 -0.95 15.71
N ARG A 55 -6.21 -0.78 16.20
CA ARG A 55 -5.30 -1.86 16.60
C ARG A 55 -4.55 -1.45 17.86
N GLY A 56 -4.70 -2.21 18.95
CA GLY A 56 -4.30 -1.81 20.32
C GLY A 56 -2.81 -1.55 20.60
N ARG A 57 -1.89 -1.75 19.63
CA ARG A 57 -0.46 -1.42 19.78
C ARG A 57 0.04 -0.35 18.80
N PHE A 58 -0.87 0.23 18.02
CA PHE A 58 -0.52 1.18 16.96
C PHE A 58 -0.68 2.63 17.44
N SER A 59 0.34 3.47 17.26
CA SER A 59 0.29 4.89 17.60
C SER A 59 -0.12 5.71 16.38
N TYR A 60 -1.40 6.07 16.31
CA TYR A 60 -1.93 6.93 15.25
C TYR A 60 -1.35 8.34 15.27
N GLY A 61 -0.97 8.86 16.45
CA GLY A 61 -0.25 10.12 16.57
C GLY A 61 1.12 10.08 15.89
N GLN A 62 1.87 8.98 16.05
CA GLN A 62 3.14 8.79 15.31
C GLN A 62 2.91 8.66 13.80
N LEU A 63 1.82 8.02 13.38
CA LEU A 63 1.48 7.92 11.97
C LEU A 63 1.20 9.29 11.35
N ARG A 64 0.42 10.15 12.04
CA ARG A 64 0.14 11.52 11.59
C ARG A 64 1.42 12.35 11.48
N ALA A 65 2.22 12.39 12.55
CA ALA A 65 3.50 13.10 12.55
C ALA A 65 4.46 12.60 11.44
N TYR A 66 4.43 11.31 11.14
CA TYR A 66 5.18 10.74 10.03
C TYR A 66 4.74 11.29 8.67
N TYR A 67 3.43 11.46 8.44
CA TYR A 67 2.94 12.05 7.20
C TYR A 67 3.24 13.54 7.10
N ASP A 68 3.17 14.29 8.19
CA ASP A 68 3.58 15.70 8.21
C ASP A 68 5.05 15.83 7.81
N TRP A 69 5.91 14.97 8.37
CA TRP A 69 7.32 14.91 8.00
C TRP A 69 7.52 14.55 6.52
N LEU A 70 6.76 13.59 5.98
CA LEU A 70 6.81 13.25 4.56
C LEU A 70 6.37 14.42 3.66
N LYS A 71 5.34 15.18 4.06
CA LYS A 71 4.86 16.35 3.31
C LYS A 71 5.95 17.41 3.22
N LEU A 72 6.60 17.73 4.34
CA LEU A 72 7.72 18.66 4.37
C LEU A 72 8.88 18.19 3.49
N LYS A 73 9.20 16.89 3.51
CA LYS A 73 10.25 16.31 2.66
C LYS A 73 9.90 16.33 1.17
N SER A 74 8.64 16.08 0.82
CA SER A 74 8.13 16.18 -0.55
C SER A 74 8.23 17.62 -1.07
N MET A 75 7.71 18.60 -0.31
CA MET A 75 7.78 20.02 -0.65
C MET A 75 9.22 20.53 -0.80
N ALA A 76 10.15 20.00 0.00
CA ALA A 76 11.57 20.36 -0.09
C ALA A 76 12.33 19.60 -1.22
N GLY A 77 11.68 18.73 -1.99
CA GLY A 77 12.35 17.88 -3.00
C GLY A 77 13.31 16.84 -2.39
N GLN A 78 13.17 16.54 -1.10
CA GLN A 78 14.07 15.67 -0.33
C GLN A 78 13.49 14.26 -0.08
N ASN A 79 12.50 13.85 -0.87
CA ASN A 79 11.88 12.55 -0.72
C ASN A 79 12.89 11.45 -1.13
N LYS A 80 13.49 10.77 -0.14
CA LYS A 80 14.61 9.83 -0.35
C LYS A 80 14.23 8.55 -1.11
N LEU A 81 12.94 8.27 -1.24
CA LEU A 81 12.42 7.06 -1.87
C LEU A 81 11.90 7.41 -3.27
N PRO A 82 12.56 6.98 -4.35
CA PRO A 82 12.09 7.21 -5.72
C PRO A 82 10.94 6.27 -6.11
N LEU A 83 10.22 5.69 -5.14
CA LEU A 83 9.15 4.71 -5.37
C LEU A 83 7.78 5.34 -5.69
N GLY A 84 7.70 6.67 -5.60
CA GLY A 84 6.50 7.46 -5.69
C GLY A 84 6.46 8.54 -4.62
N ASP A 85 5.50 9.45 -4.76
CA ASP A 85 5.15 10.44 -3.75
C ASP A 85 3.65 10.35 -3.44
N ILE A 86 3.26 10.90 -2.30
CA ILE A 86 1.88 11.11 -1.94
C ILE A 86 1.35 12.31 -2.74
N SER A 87 0.13 12.18 -3.27
CA SER A 87 -0.56 13.29 -3.90
C SER A 87 -1.15 14.19 -2.82
N TRP A 88 -0.36 15.19 -2.38
CA TRP A 88 -0.70 16.06 -1.26
C TRP A 88 -1.92 16.95 -1.51
N ASP A 89 -2.35 17.13 -2.76
CA ASP A 89 -3.56 17.89 -3.11
C ASP A 89 -4.86 17.24 -2.64
N VAL A 90 -4.85 15.91 -2.41
CA VAL A 90 -6.02 15.17 -1.90
C VAL A 90 -5.80 14.64 -0.48
N MET A 91 -4.56 14.63 -0.01
CA MET A 91 -4.22 14.11 1.31
C MET A 91 -4.35 15.22 2.37
N SER A 92 -5.26 15.05 3.32
CA SER A 92 -5.32 15.86 4.53
C SER A 92 -5.33 14.99 5.79
N HIS A 93 -4.55 15.39 6.79
CA HIS A 93 -4.56 14.77 8.11
C HIS A 93 -5.89 14.94 8.85
N ASP A 94 -6.71 15.93 8.48
CA ASP A 94 -7.98 16.23 9.15
C ASP A 94 -9.03 15.18 8.83
N HIS A 95 -8.83 14.44 7.72
CA HIS A 95 -9.72 13.39 7.27
C HIS A 95 -9.19 11.98 7.61
N PHE A 96 -8.32 11.87 8.63
CA PHE A 96 -7.90 10.59 9.20
C PHE A 96 -8.75 10.18 10.39
N GLU A 97 -9.56 9.16 10.21
CA GLU A 97 -10.38 8.58 11.28
C GLU A 97 -9.92 7.18 11.65
N VAL A 98 -10.12 6.83 12.92
CA VAL A 98 -9.81 5.51 13.46
C VAL A 98 -11.09 4.93 14.02
N HIS A 99 -11.47 3.74 13.56
CA HIS A 99 -12.69 3.09 13.96
C HIS A 99 -12.44 1.61 14.29
N PRO A 100 -13.21 1.02 15.23
CA PRO A 100 -13.24 -0.43 15.40
C PRO A 100 -13.68 -1.11 14.10
N ASN A 101 -12.98 -2.16 13.69
CA ASN A 101 -13.23 -2.86 12.42
C ASN A 101 -14.70 -3.29 12.26
N GLU A 102 -15.28 -3.84 13.33
CA GLU A 102 -16.64 -4.37 13.39
C GLU A 102 -17.72 -3.31 13.11
N ARG A 103 -17.40 -2.02 13.26
CA ARG A 103 -18.36 -0.91 13.15
C ARG A 103 -18.38 -0.23 11.78
N ARG A 104 -17.45 -0.54 10.87
CA ARG A 104 -17.37 0.11 9.55
C ARG A 104 -17.35 -0.94 8.43
N PRO A 105 -18.37 -1.00 7.56
CA PRO A 105 -18.39 -1.92 6.43
C PRO A 105 -17.16 -1.80 5.52
N GLY A 106 -16.65 -0.58 5.31
CA GLY A 106 -15.43 -0.35 4.53
C GLY A 106 -14.19 -1.01 5.12
N LEU A 107 -14.06 -1.02 6.45
CA LEU A 107 -12.95 -1.70 7.14
C LEU A 107 -13.07 -3.23 7.05
N GLN A 108 -14.29 -3.76 7.14
CA GLN A 108 -14.53 -5.20 6.95
C GLN A 108 -14.19 -5.65 5.52
N LEU A 109 -14.53 -4.84 4.51
CA LEU A 109 -14.13 -5.11 3.12
C LEU A 109 -12.60 -5.06 2.95
N ALA A 110 -11.93 -4.08 3.56
CA ALA A 110 -10.47 -4.00 3.54
C ALA A 110 -9.82 -5.23 4.19
N ASP A 111 -10.37 -5.71 5.31
CA ASP A 111 -9.91 -6.92 6.00
C ASP A 111 -10.14 -8.19 5.14
N ALA A 112 -11.27 -8.28 4.44
CA ALA A 112 -11.54 -9.38 3.50
C ALA A 112 -10.54 -9.41 2.33
N VAL A 113 -10.20 -8.24 1.76
CA VAL A 113 -9.18 -8.12 0.71
C VAL A 113 -7.81 -8.52 1.26
N ALA A 114 -7.42 -7.98 2.42
CA ALA A 114 -6.15 -8.33 3.06
C ALA A 114 -6.05 -9.84 3.36
N GLY A 115 -7.12 -10.44 3.88
CA GLY A 115 -7.22 -11.88 4.15
C GLY A 115 -7.12 -12.74 2.89
N ALA A 116 -7.70 -12.30 1.77
CA ALA A 116 -7.58 -12.99 0.48
C ALA A 116 -6.12 -13.04 -0.01
N PHE A 117 -5.37 -11.93 0.09
CA PHE A 117 -3.96 -11.91 -0.28
C PHE A 117 -3.07 -12.63 0.73
N LEU A 118 -3.41 -12.56 2.03
CA LEU A 118 -2.71 -13.30 3.07
C LEU A 118 -2.78 -14.81 2.78
N ARG A 119 -3.97 -15.35 2.51
CA ARG A 119 -4.15 -16.77 2.15
C ARG A 119 -3.46 -17.17 0.85
N ALA A 120 -3.31 -16.24 -0.09
CA ALA A 120 -2.62 -16.50 -1.34
C ALA A 120 -1.08 -16.52 -1.20
N CYS A 121 -0.54 -15.79 -0.22
CA CYS A 121 0.90 -15.58 -0.01
C CYS A 121 1.50 -16.39 1.16
N ASP A 122 0.70 -16.72 2.17
CA ASP A 122 1.18 -17.44 3.35
C ASP A 122 1.27 -18.95 3.06
N VAL A 123 2.49 -19.46 3.13
CA VAL A 123 2.82 -20.86 2.89
C VAL A 123 2.92 -21.65 4.19
N ASN A 124 3.06 -20.97 5.34
CA ASN A 124 3.58 -21.60 6.55
C ASN A 124 2.60 -21.61 7.74
N GLN A 125 1.56 -20.76 7.78
CA GLN A 125 0.71 -20.65 8.98
C GLN A 125 -0.76 -21.08 8.81
N ILE A 126 -1.34 -20.99 7.62
CA ILE A 126 -2.82 -21.11 7.45
C ILE A 126 -3.27 -22.52 6.99
N GLY A 127 -2.36 -23.45 6.77
CA GLY A 127 -2.66 -24.87 6.51
C GLY A 127 -3.28 -25.20 5.14
N GLN A 128 -4.16 -24.33 4.61
CA GLN A 128 -4.66 -24.40 3.24
C GLN A 128 -4.48 -23.05 2.56
N ARG A 129 -3.54 -23.03 1.62
CA ARG A 129 -3.30 -21.90 0.75
C ARG A 129 -4.40 -21.83 -0.32
N ASP A 130 -5.04 -20.67 -0.44
CA ASP A 130 -6.05 -20.44 -1.47
C ASP A 130 -5.76 -19.15 -2.25
N VAL A 131 -5.49 -19.31 -3.55
CA VAL A 131 -5.26 -18.20 -4.48
C VAL A 131 -6.57 -17.72 -5.12
N GLN A 132 -7.64 -18.51 -5.05
CA GLN A 132 -8.89 -18.22 -5.74
C GLN A 132 -9.56 -16.97 -5.17
N ALA A 133 -9.62 -16.83 -3.84
CA ALA A 133 -10.13 -15.62 -3.21
C ALA A 133 -9.42 -14.36 -3.72
N ALA A 134 -8.08 -14.38 -3.82
CA ALA A 134 -7.33 -13.25 -4.36
C ALA A 134 -7.58 -13.03 -5.86
N LYS A 135 -7.81 -14.08 -6.65
CA LYS A 135 -8.14 -13.99 -8.08
C LYS A 135 -9.53 -13.42 -8.33
N LEU A 136 -10.51 -13.74 -7.48
CA LEU A 136 -11.88 -13.23 -7.58
C LEU A 136 -11.95 -11.71 -7.43
N LEU A 137 -10.95 -11.08 -6.81
CA LEU A 137 -10.86 -9.63 -6.71
C LEU A 137 -10.44 -8.94 -8.03
N LYS A 138 -10.04 -9.69 -9.06
CA LYS A 138 -9.57 -9.12 -10.34
C LYS A 138 -10.49 -8.04 -10.94
N PRO A 139 -11.83 -8.17 -10.93
CA PRO A 139 -12.72 -7.17 -11.51
C PRO A 139 -12.69 -5.81 -10.79
N VAL A 140 -12.33 -5.79 -9.50
CA VAL A 140 -12.29 -4.57 -8.68
C VAL A 140 -10.87 -4.02 -8.53
N MET A 141 -9.85 -4.73 -9.03
CA MET A 141 -8.48 -4.24 -9.02
C MET A 141 -8.26 -3.23 -10.13
N THR A 142 -8.17 -1.95 -9.75
CA THR A 142 -7.92 -0.88 -10.71
C THR A 142 -6.47 -0.89 -11.21
N GLY A 143 -6.28 -0.48 -12.47
CA GLY A 143 -4.95 -0.22 -13.01
C GLY A 143 -4.48 1.20 -12.69
N ASP A 144 -3.23 1.50 -12.99
CA ASP A 144 -2.78 2.88 -13.10
C ASP A 144 -3.71 3.66 -14.07
N PRO A 145 -4.34 4.77 -13.67
CA PRO A 145 -5.13 5.62 -14.55
C PRO A 145 -4.48 5.99 -15.88
N SER A 146 -3.14 6.04 -15.95
CA SER A 146 -2.39 6.37 -17.16
C SER A 146 -2.05 5.16 -18.04
N ALA A 147 -1.81 3.99 -17.45
CA ALA A 147 -1.26 2.82 -18.15
C ALA A 147 -2.18 1.58 -18.13
N GLY A 148 -3.25 1.59 -17.33
CA GLY A 148 -4.18 0.46 -17.14
C GLY A 148 -3.57 -0.75 -16.42
N MET A 149 -2.33 -0.65 -15.93
CA MET A 149 -1.59 -1.77 -15.34
C MET A 149 -1.94 -1.98 -13.87
N VAL A 150 -2.39 -3.19 -13.52
CA VAL A 150 -2.69 -3.56 -12.12
C VAL A 150 -1.42 -3.83 -11.30
N HIS A 151 -0.41 -4.46 -11.92
CA HIS A 151 0.89 -4.69 -11.29
C HIS A 151 1.59 -3.36 -11.01
N GLY A 152 2.10 -3.20 -9.79
CA GLY A 152 2.72 -1.95 -9.34
C GLY A 152 1.75 -0.88 -8.87
N PHE A 153 0.45 -1.07 -9.12
CA PHE A 153 -0.61 -0.18 -8.69
C PHE A 153 -1.44 -0.81 -7.58
N SER A 154 -2.59 -1.42 -7.89
CA SER A 154 -3.45 -2.10 -6.90
C SER A 154 -2.82 -3.36 -6.32
N VAL A 155 -1.88 -3.98 -7.05
CA VAL A 155 -1.05 -5.09 -6.53
C VAL A 155 0.42 -4.74 -6.70
N LYS A 156 1.06 -4.34 -5.60
CA LYS A 156 2.47 -3.92 -5.56
C LYS A 156 3.30 -4.92 -4.75
N LEU A 157 4.19 -5.65 -5.42
CA LEU A 157 5.16 -6.55 -4.79
C LEU A 157 6.34 -5.77 -4.20
N MET A 158 6.66 -6.05 -2.93
CA MET A 158 7.81 -5.50 -2.21
C MET A 158 8.51 -6.60 -1.39
N PRO A 159 9.85 -6.74 -1.47
CA PRO A 159 10.75 -6.05 -2.40
C PRO A 159 10.56 -6.57 -3.84
N LYS A 160 11.33 -6.09 -4.83
CA LYS A 160 11.10 -6.49 -6.23
C LYS A 160 11.19 -8.00 -6.45
N TRP A 161 10.47 -8.48 -7.47
CA TRP A 161 10.40 -9.89 -7.89
C TRP A 161 11.73 -10.66 -7.75
N GLY A 162 12.82 -10.15 -8.33
CA GLY A 162 14.11 -10.84 -8.37
C GLY A 162 14.84 -10.98 -7.02
N ILE A 163 14.45 -10.22 -5.99
CA ILE A 163 15.04 -10.28 -4.64
C ILE A 163 14.03 -10.69 -3.57
N ALA A 164 12.75 -10.78 -3.93
CA ALA A 164 11.69 -11.22 -3.03
C ALA A 164 11.79 -12.72 -2.67
N ASN A 165 12.60 -13.50 -3.40
CA ASN A 165 12.83 -14.93 -3.16
C ASN A 165 11.52 -15.72 -3.00
N LEU A 166 10.51 -15.39 -3.81
CA LEU A 166 9.19 -16.01 -3.74
C LEU A 166 9.27 -17.49 -4.16
N THR A 167 8.64 -18.36 -3.37
CA THR A 167 8.39 -19.76 -3.74
C THR A 167 7.54 -19.85 -5.02
N ARG A 168 7.59 -20.99 -5.73
CA ARG A 168 6.79 -21.19 -6.96
C ARG A 168 5.30 -21.01 -6.70
N GLU A 169 4.89 -21.45 -5.52
CA GLU A 169 3.58 -21.30 -4.94
C GLU A 169 3.26 -19.81 -4.85
N GLN A 170 3.97 -19.04 -4.02
CA GLN A 170 3.73 -17.59 -3.83
C GLN A 170 3.69 -16.81 -5.13
N GLN A 171 4.52 -17.18 -6.11
CA GLN A 171 4.53 -16.53 -7.42
C GLN A 171 3.19 -16.60 -8.15
N GLN A 172 2.33 -17.60 -7.91
CA GLN A 172 1.08 -17.79 -8.64
C GLN A 172 0.14 -16.58 -8.59
N VAL A 173 -0.04 -15.96 -7.41
CA VAL A 173 -0.93 -14.80 -7.27
C VAL A 173 -0.36 -13.58 -7.97
N PHE A 174 0.95 -13.34 -7.84
CA PHE A 174 1.60 -12.22 -8.50
C PHE A 174 1.62 -12.40 -10.02
N ARG A 175 1.84 -13.62 -10.52
CA ARG A 175 1.77 -13.92 -11.96
C ARG A 175 0.41 -13.62 -12.54
N PHE A 176 -0.66 -14.00 -11.83
CA PHE A 176 -2.02 -13.68 -12.23
C PHE A 176 -2.25 -12.16 -12.34
N TYR A 177 -1.60 -11.36 -11.49
CA TYR A 177 -1.68 -9.91 -11.53
C TYR A 177 -0.68 -9.21 -12.46
N GLY A 178 0.12 -9.97 -13.23
CA GLY A 178 1.00 -9.44 -14.27
C GLY A 178 2.49 -9.43 -13.93
N TYR A 179 2.93 -10.15 -12.89
CA TYR A 179 4.37 -10.32 -12.65
C TYR A 179 4.93 -11.56 -13.39
N PRO A 180 6.23 -11.59 -13.76
CA PRO A 180 7.19 -10.49 -13.73
C PRO A 180 7.06 -9.62 -14.99
N LEU A 181 6.56 -8.39 -14.82
CA LEU A 181 6.69 -7.30 -15.78
C LEU A 181 7.68 -6.25 -15.25
N PRO A 182 8.14 -5.29 -16.08
CA PRO A 182 8.99 -4.21 -15.62
C PRO A 182 8.40 -3.51 -14.38
N GLN A 183 9.16 -3.53 -13.29
CA GLN A 183 8.72 -2.96 -12.01
C GLN A 183 8.99 -1.46 -12.00
N TRP A 184 8.24 -0.73 -12.82
CA TRP A 184 8.40 0.70 -13.12
C TRP A 184 8.41 1.60 -11.89
N TRP A 185 7.82 1.15 -10.79
CA TRP A 185 7.80 1.87 -9.51
C TRP A 185 9.07 1.66 -8.69
N MET A 186 9.94 0.70 -9.01
CA MET A 186 11.21 0.52 -8.33
C MET A 186 12.34 1.14 -9.14
N PRO A 187 13.23 1.93 -8.52
CA PRO A 187 14.38 2.47 -9.23
C PRO A 187 15.22 1.32 -9.78
N LYS A 188 15.82 1.53 -10.96
CA LYS A 188 16.93 0.69 -11.42
C LYS A 188 18.00 0.79 -10.33
N HIS A 189 18.37 -0.33 -9.71
CA HIS A 189 19.49 -0.31 -8.77
C HIS A 189 20.72 0.24 -9.53
N ARG A 190 21.36 1.26 -8.96
CA ARG A 190 22.73 1.59 -9.30
C ARG A 190 23.64 0.57 -8.63
#